data_AF-K2EN77-F1
#
_entry.id   AF-K2EN77-F1
#
_cell.length_a   1.000
_cell.length_b   1.000
_cell.length_c   1.000
_cell.angle_alpha   90.00
_cell.angle_beta   90.00
_cell.angle_gamma   90.00
#
_symmetry.space_group_name_H-M   'P 1'
#
loop_
_entity.id
_entity.type
_entity.pdbx_description
1 polymer ?
#
loop_
_entity_poly.entity_id
_entity_poly.type
_entity_poly.pdbx_seq_one_letter_code
_entity_poly.pdbx_strand_id
1 'polypeptide(L)'
;MLQVICIPNDQERITQLQKKLVEYKHRLAQFASRIDMDYMSPLSKIFILERLLQAGAANKTFLRDLFIQEYGDAADMRIFDNAFACMEDYCTTGGKNLNGGTGLN
;
A
#
# COMPACT_ATOMS: atom_id res chain seq x y z
N MET A 1 19.11 4.68 -5.01
CA MET A 1 18.27 5.86 -5.31
C MET A 1 17.20 5.91 -4.24
N LEU A 2 17.05 7.03 -3.52
CA LEU A 2 16.02 7.18 -2.49
C LEU A 2 14.68 7.40 -3.19
N GLN A 3 13.79 6.39 -3.19
CA GLN A 3 12.46 6.53 -3.77
C GLN A 3 11.49 7.01 -2.68
N VAL A 4 10.81 8.13 -2.93
CA VAL A 4 9.87 8.76 -1.99
C VAL A 4 8.56 9.04 -2.71
N ILE A 5 7.45 8.64 -2.10
CA ILE A 5 6.10 9.03 -2.54
C ILE A 5 5.61 10.11 -1.59
N CYS A 6 5.04 11.19 -2.13
CA CYS A 6 4.35 12.21 -1.34
C CYS A 6 2.84 12.09 -1.55
N ILE A 7 2.07 12.40 -0.51
CA ILE A 7 0.62 12.51 -0.64
C ILE A 7 0.31 13.65 -1.62
N PRO A 8 -0.66 13.48 -2.53
CA PRO A 8 -1.05 14.56 -3.44
C PRO A 8 -1.75 15.68 -2.67
N ASN A 9 -1.58 16.93 -3.13
CA ASN A 9 -2.30 18.10 -2.60
C ASN A 9 -3.76 18.20 -3.10
N ASP A 10 -4.33 17.08 -3.55
CA ASP A 10 -5.69 16.97 -4.07
C ASP A 10 -6.56 16.25 -3.03
N GLN A 11 -7.53 16.98 -2.48
CA GLN A 11 -8.42 16.49 -1.43
C GLN A 11 -9.31 15.32 -1.90
N GLU A 12 -9.71 15.31 -3.18
CA GLU A 12 -10.47 14.21 -3.75
C GLU A 12 -9.61 12.94 -3.77
N ARG A 13 -8.36 13.08 -4.24
CA ARG A 13 -7.40 11.98 -4.27
C ARG A 13 -7.08 11.45 -2.87
N ILE A 14 -6.91 12.32 -1.88
CA ILE A 14 -6.72 11.92 -0.48
C ILE A 14 -7.93 11.10 0.01
N THR A 15 -9.14 11.55 -0.31
CA THR A 15 -10.38 10.84 0.06
C THR A 15 -10.45 9.46 -0.59
N GLN A 16 -10.05 9.33 -1.86
CA GLN A 16 -9.98 8.05 -2.55
C GLN A 16 -8.96 7.11 -1.93
N LEU A 17 -7.78 7.61 -1.57
CA LEU A 17 -6.74 6.84 -0.87
C LEU A 17 -7.25 6.31 0.48
N GLN A 18 -7.96 7.13 1.25
CA GLN A 18 -8.57 6.70 2.53
C GLN A 18 -9.63 5.60 2.32
N LYS A 19 -10.50 5.74 1.31
CA LYS A 19 -11.45 4.68 0.94
C LYS A 19 -10.72 3.40 0.55
N LYS A 20 -9.63 3.51 -0.19
CA LYS A 20 -8.82 2.36 -0.62
C LYS A 20 -8.19 1.63 0.56
N LEU A 21 -7.73 2.37 1.57
CA LEU A 21 -7.23 1.80 2.81
C LEU A 21 -8.31 0.94 3.50
N VAL A 22 -9.55 1.45 3.60
CA VAL A 22 -10.68 0.70 4.16
C VAL A 22 -10.96 -0.58 3.35
N GLU A 23 -10.96 -0.49 2.02
CA GLU A 23 -11.13 -1.65 1.13
C GLU A 23 -10.05 -2.71 1.37
N TYR A 24 -8.78 -2.32 1.53
CA TYR A 24 -7.72 -3.28 1.85
C TYR A 24 -7.87 -3.90 3.22
N LYS A 25 -8.24 -3.13 4.25
CA LYS A 25 -8.50 -3.66 5.60
C LYS A 25 -9.63 -4.68 5.61
N HIS A 26 -10.72 -4.41 4.89
CA HIS A 26 -11.81 -5.37 4.71
C HIS A 26 -11.35 -6.64 4.00
N ARG A 27 -10.53 -6.52 2.94
CA ARG A 27 -9.94 -7.68 2.27
C ARG A 27 -9.04 -8.49 3.22
N LEU A 28 -8.20 -7.81 4.02
CA LEU A 28 -7.35 -8.46 5.02
C LEU A 28 -8.19 -9.26 6.03
N ALA A 29 -9.28 -8.69 6.53
CA ALA A 29 -10.20 -9.36 7.45
C ALA A 29 -10.85 -10.62 6.83
N GLN A 30 -11.12 -10.62 5.52
CA GLN A 30 -11.64 -11.81 4.83
C GLN A 30 -10.61 -12.94 4.73
N PHE A 31 -9.31 -12.62 4.66
CA PHE A 31 -8.24 -13.62 4.66
C PHE A 31 -8.10 -14.36 5.99
N ALA A 32 -8.49 -13.75 7.12
CA ALA A 32 -8.51 -14.44 8.42
C ALA A 32 -9.38 -15.70 8.43
N SER A 33 -10.32 -15.83 7.48
CA SER A 33 -11.20 -16.98 7.33
C SER A 33 -10.71 -18.05 6.33
N ARG A 34 -9.59 -17.86 5.63
CA ARG A 34 -9.13 -18.76 4.56
C ARG A 34 -7.65 -19.10 4.69
N ILE A 35 -7.36 -20.40 4.77
CA ILE A 35 -6.04 -20.94 5.12
C ILE A 35 -4.99 -20.79 3.98
N ASP A 36 -5.41 -20.66 2.72
CA ASP A 36 -4.51 -20.74 1.54
C ASP A 36 -4.37 -19.44 0.74
N MET A 37 -4.64 -18.27 1.33
CA MET A 37 -4.59 -17.01 0.58
C MET A 37 -3.40 -16.13 0.97
N ASP A 38 -2.77 -15.52 -0.04
CA ASP A 38 -1.68 -14.55 0.11
C ASP A 38 -2.19 -13.25 0.77
N TYR A 39 -2.14 -13.22 2.09
CA TYR A 39 -2.47 -12.05 2.91
C TYR A 39 -1.36 -11.00 2.92
N MET A 40 -0.16 -11.31 2.43
CA MET A 40 0.97 -10.37 2.44
C MET A 40 0.77 -9.24 1.44
N SER A 41 0.09 -9.51 0.32
CA SER A 41 -0.25 -8.49 -0.68
C SER A 41 -1.12 -7.34 -0.13
N PRO A 42 -2.30 -7.59 0.47
CA PRO A 42 -3.09 -6.53 1.09
C PRO A 42 -2.39 -5.94 2.33
N LEU A 43 -1.68 -6.74 3.13
CA LEU A 43 -0.97 -6.26 4.32
C LEU A 43 0.11 -5.23 3.96
N SER A 44 0.94 -5.52 2.96
CA SER A 44 1.97 -4.60 2.48
C SER A 44 1.38 -3.28 1.97
N LYS A 45 0.24 -3.34 1.27
CA LYS A 45 -0.48 -2.15 0.79
C LYS A 45 -1.05 -1.32 1.94
N ILE A 46 -1.63 -1.96 2.95
CA ILE A 46 -2.12 -1.29 4.17
C ILE A 46 -0.97 -0.57 4.86
N PHE A 47 0.12 -1.30 5.14
CA PHE A 47 1.28 -0.76 5.83
C PHE A 47 1.83 0.51 5.17
N ILE A 48 2.07 0.48 3.86
CA ILE A 48 2.61 1.63 3.13
C ILE A 48 1.60 2.78 3.11
N LEU A 49 0.32 2.49 2.83
CA LEU A 49 -0.72 3.51 2.69
C LEU A 49 -1.04 4.21 4.02
N GLU A 50 -1.04 3.50 5.14
CA GLU A 50 -1.22 4.10 6.47
C GLU A 50 -0.09 5.08 6.78
N ARG A 51 1.16 4.68 6.56
CA ARG A 51 2.32 5.55 6.81
C ARG A 51 2.30 6.77 5.89
N LEU A 52 1.94 6.59 4.62
CA LEU A 52 1.79 7.69 3.68
C LEU A 52 0.69 8.68 4.11
N LEU A 53 -0.48 8.20 4.52
CA LEU A 53 -1.59 9.05 4.97
C LEU A 53 -1.30 9.75 6.30
N GLN A 54 -0.50 9.14 7.18
CA GLN A 54 -0.14 9.71 8.49
C GLN A 54 0.99 10.75 8.39
N ALA A 55 2.05 10.45 7.64
CA ALA A 55 3.24 11.30 7.56
C ALA A 55 3.22 12.26 6.36
N GLY A 56 2.29 12.08 5.41
CA GLY A 56 2.23 12.83 4.15
C GLY A 56 3.32 12.44 3.14
N ALA A 57 4.28 11.58 3.52
CA ALA A 57 5.29 11.04 2.64
C ALA A 57 5.74 9.64 3.08
N ALA A 58 6.22 8.85 2.13
CA ALA A 58 6.68 7.48 2.33
C ALA A 58 8.03 7.28 1.64
N ASN A 59 9.09 7.08 2.42
CA ASN A 59 10.41 6.70 1.90
C ASN A 59 10.52 5.18 1.81
N LYS A 60 10.82 4.67 0.61
CA LYS A 60 10.84 3.22 0.33
C LYS A 60 11.84 2.46 1.21
N THR A 61 13.07 2.95 1.32
CA THR A 61 14.13 2.27 2.09
C THR A 61 13.76 2.20 3.56
N PHE A 62 13.34 3.33 4.14
CA PHE A 62 12.91 3.39 5.52
C PHE A 62 11.71 2.48 5.81
N LEU A 63 10.69 2.50 4.95
CA LEU A 63 9.51 1.65 5.12
C LEU A 63 9.84 0.17 4.93
N ARG A 64 10.79 -0.17 4.05
CA ARG A 64 11.25 -1.54 3.87
C ARG A 64 11.90 -2.07 5.14
N ASP A 65 12.81 -1.30 5.74
CA ASP A 65 13.50 -1.71 6.97
C ASP A 65 12.50 -1.89 8.12
N LEU A 66 11.55 -0.96 8.26
CA LEU A 66 10.45 -1.08 9.22
C LEU A 66 9.57 -2.30 8.96
N PHE A 67 9.24 -2.60 7.70
CA PHE A 67 8.40 -3.74 7.35
C PHE A 67 9.09 -5.07 7.68
N ILE A 68 10.39 -5.18 7.40
CA ILE A 68 11.20 -6.34 7.82
C ILE A 68 11.23 -6.45 9.34
N GLN A 69 11.41 -5.34 10.05
CA GLN A 69 11.41 -5.33 11.52
C GLN A 69 10.07 -5.78 12.12
N GLU A 70 8.94 -5.41 11.49
CA GLU A 70 7.60 -5.71 11.99
C GLU A 70 7.14 -7.14 11.67
N TYR A 71 7.52 -7.68 10.51
CA TYR A 71 7.00 -8.97 10.01
C TYR A 71 8.05 -10.09 9.90
N GLY A 72 9.34 -9.79 10.12
CA GLY A 72 10.42 -10.77 10.14
C GLY A 72 10.47 -11.66 8.88
N ASP A 73 10.57 -12.97 9.08
CA ASP A 73 10.67 -13.97 8.01
C ASP A 73 9.42 -14.03 7.11
N ALA A 74 8.28 -13.53 7.59
CA ALA A 74 7.06 -13.47 6.78
C ALA A 74 7.12 -12.33 5.74
N ALA A 75 8.05 -11.37 5.88
CA ALA A 75 8.14 -10.21 5.01
C ALA A 75 8.63 -10.58 3.60
N ASP A 76 7.74 -10.56 2.61
CA ASP A 76 8.11 -10.72 1.19
C ASP A 76 8.42 -9.36 0.55
N MET A 77 9.70 -9.14 0.23
CA MET A 77 10.18 -7.88 -0.36
C MET A 77 9.69 -7.63 -1.78
N ARG A 78 9.39 -8.69 -2.56
CA ARG A 78 8.82 -8.52 -3.90
C ARG A 78 7.38 -8.03 -3.80
N ILE A 79 6.62 -8.58 -2.84
CA ILE A 79 5.26 -8.13 -2.57
C ILE A 79 5.27 -6.69 -2.06
N PHE A 80 6.19 -6.35 -1.16
CA PHE A 80 6.39 -4.98 -0.70
C PHE A 80 6.71 -4.01 -1.85
N ASP A 81 7.65 -4.37 -2.73
CA ASP A 81 8.04 -3.53 -3.87
C ASP A 81 6.87 -3.27 -4.82
N ASN A 82 6.07 -4.31 -5.10
CA ASN A 82 4.85 -4.18 -5.90
C ASN A 82 3.80 -3.31 -5.22
N ALA A 83 3.64 -3.44 -3.90
CA ALA A 83 2.74 -2.61 -3.12
C ALA A 83 3.19 -1.13 -3.14
N PHE A 84 4.48 -0.87 -3.04
CA PHE A 84 5.04 0.49 -3.10
C PHE A 84 4.79 1.13 -4.48
N ALA A 85 5.08 0.42 -5.57
CA ALA A 85 4.81 0.90 -6.93
C ALA A 85 3.30 1.17 -7.15
N CYS A 86 2.44 0.36 -6.53
CA CYS A 86 1.00 0.57 -6.57
C CYS A 86 0.58 1.87 -5.87
N MET A 87 1.16 2.18 -4.71
CA MET A 87 0.91 3.45 -4.01
C MET A 87 1.47 4.65 -4.77
N GLU A 88 2.61 4.49 -5.44
CA GLU A 88 3.19 5.51 -6.32
C GLU A 88 2.23 5.82 -7.48
N ASP A 89 1.67 4.81 -8.14
CA ASP A 89 0.72 5.01 -9.23
C ASP A 89 -0.60 5.63 -8.74
N TYR A 90 -1.08 5.25 -7.56
CA TYR A 90 -2.24 5.89 -6.95
C TYR A 90 -2.02 7.38 -6.66
N CYS A 91 -0.85 7.77 -6.17
CA CYS A 91 -0.54 9.17 -5.90
C CYS A 91 -0.33 9.98 -7.18
N THR A 92 0.30 9.38 -8.20
CA THR A 92 0.69 10.09 -9.43
C THR A 92 -0.41 10.12 -10.48
N THR A 93 -1.09 9.00 -10.74
CA THR A 93 -2.06 8.88 -11.85
C THR A 93 -3.47 8.54 -11.40
N GLY A 94 -3.61 8.00 -10.19
CA GLY A 94 -4.89 7.50 -9.65
C GLY A 94 -5.08 6.02 -9.86
N GLY A 95 -3.99 5.29 -10.14
CA GLY A 95 -4.06 3.86 -10.42
C GLY A 95 -4.35 3.56 -11.90
N LYS A 96 -4.14 4.53 -12.80
CA LYS A 96 -4.45 4.37 -14.24
C LYS A 96 -3.51 3.37 -14.92
N ASN A 97 -2.34 3.13 -14.35
CA ASN A 97 -1.36 2.19 -14.91
C ASN A 97 -1.44 0.80 -14.25
N LEU A 98 -2.38 0.58 -13.34
CA LEU A 98 -2.55 -0.71 -12.68
C LEU A 98 -3.41 -1.64 -13.53
N ASN A 99 -2.85 -2.79 -13.92
CA ASN A 99 -3.58 -3.84 -14.61
C ASN A 99 -4.43 -4.66 -13.63
N GLY A 100 -5.73 -4.81 -13.91
CA GLY A 100 -6.62 -5.72 -13.20
C GLY A 100 -7.15 -5.26 -11.83
N GLY A 101 -6.96 -3.98 -11.47
CA GLY A 101 -7.46 -3.40 -10.23
C GLY A 101 -8.70 -2.52 -10.40
N THR A 102 -9.39 -2.21 -9.30
CA THR A 102 -10.53 -1.27 -9.26
C THR A 102 -10.11 0.21 -9.28
N GLY A 103 -8.83 0.53 -9.49
CA GLY A 103 -8.31 1.89 -9.44
C GLY A 103 -8.62 2.64 -8.12
N LEU A 104 -8.45 3.96 -8.16
CA LEU A 104 -9.10 4.88 -7.23
C LEU A 104 -10.39 5.39 -7.89
N ASN A 105 -11.50 4.68 -7.65
CA ASN A 105 -12.84 5.11 -8.07
C ASN A 105 -13.57 5.79 -6.90
#